data_AF-A0A8T2VZV5-F1
#
_entry.id   AF-A0A8T2VZV5-F1
#
_cell.length_a   1.000
_cell.length_b   1.000
_cell.length_c   1.000
_cell.angle_alpha   90.00
_cell.angle_beta   90.00
_cell.angle_gamma   90.00
#
_symmetry.space_group_name_H-M   'P 1'
#
loop_
_entity.id
_entity.type
_entity.pdbx_description
1 polymer ?
#
loop_
_entity_poly.entity_id
_entity_poly.type
_entity_poly.pdbx_seq_one_letter_code
_entity_poly.pdbx_strand_id
1 'polypeptide(L)'
;MRQDGVSLYCPSGFTIHRLKAQTREDELIVTQLLAMEKKLWKKTDSWGGLLEKELTRRNTFTLYVTTTLPSLPSSALPANATHSSSVTHSLKVVAYLIFTATGLVCHISKVVVVPEMRRQGLGRALVQAAIEIAKNERRVGSITLHVDADNTAALGLYSSLRFESEEILEVIQNTGSTSTAEMRIFHCAYFESGQGAVEDCRLNLTMLKNVVEAAETNASDSNTELKHVFTMEGTKWYGQQFLEPLKTPFNENDGRHIGPNFYYDLEDYLRSRTGTLENNGTEGITTTGTSKAAWTWSALRPGPVIGFSTGSYMSLLPSIAVYGCLCKELGLEMRFPGTNAAYTAPMEVCNADVLAEAMVFVSTTPAAENRAFNINNGDFFRWDQVWPRLAEWFGVKAGPPLKVGDLTQVMGEYKYVWEGLVENHGLNDTPYEKLATWKFMGFVFSMPESGWFSNTVKLRKAGFHGMVVDSGESMIEKLETLRRHKIIP
;
A
#
# COMPACT_ATOMS: atom_id res chain seq x y z
N MET A 1 -13.98 24.82 19.51
CA MET A 1 -14.73 23.87 20.34
C MET A 1 -14.52 22.49 19.73
N ARG A 2 -13.76 21.60 20.39
CA ARG A 2 -13.61 20.18 20.00
C ARG A 2 -14.61 19.39 20.83
N GLN A 3 -15.52 18.69 20.18
CA GLN A 3 -16.44 17.77 20.82
C GLN A 3 -15.72 16.42 20.96
N ASP A 4 -15.04 16.22 22.08
CA ASP A 4 -14.35 14.98 22.42
C ASP A 4 -15.36 13.94 22.90
N GLY A 5 -15.75 13.04 22.01
CA GLY A 5 -16.62 11.90 22.32
C GLY A 5 -17.73 11.76 21.30
N VAL A 6 -17.43 11.18 20.14
CA VAL A 6 -18.49 10.73 19.23
C VAL A 6 -19.11 9.48 19.87
N SER A 7 -20.22 9.68 20.58
CA SER A 7 -21.10 8.58 20.98
C SER A 7 -21.81 8.11 19.71
N LEU A 8 -21.27 7.05 19.10
CA LEU A 8 -21.86 6.44 17.91
C LEU A 8 -23.05 5.58 18.33
N TYR A 9 -24.14 5.66 17.55
CA TYR A 9 -25.41 4.99 17.86
C TYR A 9 -25.20 3.48 18.04
N CYS A 10 -25.62 2.96 19.20
CA CYS A 10 -25.54 1.55 19.58
C CYS A 10 -26.96 1.06 19.95
N PRO A 11 -27.24 -0.26 19.92
CA PRO A 11 -28.50 -0.79 20.46
C PRO A 11 -28.76 -0.31 21.90
N SER A 12 -30.05 -0.17 22.26
CA SER A 12 -30.47 0.38 23.56
C SER A 12 -29.79 -0.30 24.75
N GLY A 13 -29.12 0.49 25.60
CA GLY A 13 -28.40 0.00 26.79
C GLY A 13 -26.89 -0.17 26.61
N PHE A 14 -26.34 0.16 25.43
CA PHE A 14 -24.91 0.08 25.14
C PHE A 14 -24.34 1.40 24.63
N THR A 15 -23.04 1.59 24.82
CA THR A 15 -22.30 2.73 24.30
C THR A 15 -21.02 2.25 23.63
N ILE A 16 -20.73 2.75 22.43
CA ILE A 16 -19.44 2.54 21.74
C ILE A 16 -18.49 3.63 22.15
N HIS A 17 -17.28 3.23 22.53
CA HIS A 17 -16.19 4.11 22.92
C HIS A 17 -14.98 3.86 22.04
N ARG A 18 -14.12 4.86 21.90
CA ARG A 18 -12.82 4.75 21.25
C ARG A 18 -11.72 4.83 22.30
N LEU A 19 -10.84 3.82 22.32
CA LEU A 19 -9.70 3.77 23.22
C LEU A 19 -8.63 4.76 22.76
N LYS A 20 -8.18 5.66 23.66
CA LYS A 20 -7.07 6.59 23.40
C LYS A 20 -5.76 6.17 24.08
N ALA A 21 -5.82 5.28 25.08
CA ALA A 21 -4.67 4.79 25.87
C ALA A 21 -3.86 5.92 26.55
N GLN A 22 -4.56 6.89 27.16
CA GLN A 22 -3.95 8.08 27.76
C GLN A 22 -4.35 8.30 29.24
N THR A 23 -5.30 7.52 29.75
CA THR A 23 -5.85 7.69 31.10
C THR A 23 -5.78 6.40 31.92
N ARG A 24 -5.86 6.51 33.24
CA ARG A 24 -5.96 5.35 34.15
C ARG A 24 -7.21 4.48 33.88
N GLU A 25 -8.29 5.09 33.38
CA GLU A 25 -9.48 4.35 32.94
C GLU A 25 -9.19 3.52 31.69
N ASP A 26 -8.40 4.05 30.74
CA ASP A 26 -7.99 3.31 29.55
C ASP A 26 -7.14 2.07 29.90
N GLU A 27 -6.25 2.15 30.90
CA GLU A 27 -5.47 1.00 31.38
C GLU A 27 -6.36 -0.14 31.89
N LEU A 28 -7.45 0.21 32.59
CA LEU A 28 -8.42 -0.77 33.06
C LEU A 28 -9.17 -1.42 31.87
N ILE A 29 -9.50 -0.65 30.83
CA ILE A 29 -10.10 -1.17 29.60
C ILE A 29 -9.13 -2.10 28.87
N VAL A 30 -7.85 -1.72 28.71
CA VAL A 30 -6.81 -2.58 28.12
C VAL A 30 -6.72 -3.91 28.87
N THR A 31 -6.74 -3.87 30.20
CA THR A 31 -6.73 -5.07 31.04
C THR A 31 -7.96 -5.96 30.78
N GLN A 32 -9.15 -5.37 30.64
CA GLN A 32 -10.36 -6.12 30.29
C GLN A 32 -10.29 -6.75 28.89
N LEU A 33 -9.74 -6.04 27.90
CA LEU A 33 -9.54 -6.56 26.54
C LEU A 33 -8.58 -7.75 26.54
N LEU A 34 -7.44 -7.65 27.23
CA LEU A 34 -6.46 -8.74 27.38
C LEU A 34 -7.06 -9.96 28.09
N ALA A 35 -7.84 -9.74 29.16
CA ALA A 35 -8.53 -10.82 29.85
C ALA A 35 -9.57 -11.51 28.96
N MET A 36 -10.28 -10.74 28.14
CA MET A 36 -11.27 -11.26 27.21
C MET A 36 -10.63 -12.07 26.08
N GLU A 37 -9.49 -11.60 25.53
CA GLU A 37 -8.67 -12.35 24.57
C GLU A 37 -8.28 -13.72 25.12
N LYS A 38 -7.74 -13.75 26.34
CA LYS A 38 -7.30 -14.99 27.00
C LYS A 38 -8.45 -15.98 27.26
N LYS A 39 -9.66 -15.47 27.49
CA LYS A 39 -10.85 -16.29 27.76
C LYS A 39 -11.47 -16.87 26.48
N LEU A 40 -11.49 -16.10 25.39
CA LEU A 40 -12.24 -16.44 24.18
C LEU A 40 -11.43 -17.26 23.17
N TRP A 41 -10.11 -17.14 23.18
CA TRP A 41 -9.26 -17.74 22.13
C TRP A 41 -8.34 -18.81 22.69
N LYS A 42 -8.06 -19.84 21.88
CA LYS A 42 -6.98 -20.78 22.17
C LYS A 42 -5.65 -20.02 22.11
N LYS A 43 -4.60 -20.56 22.74
CA LYS A 43 -3.28 -19.91 22.80
C LYS A 43 -2.68 -19.61 21.42
N THR A 44 -3.04 -20.40 20.41
CA THR A 44 -2.64 -20.22 19.00
C THR A 44 -3.33 -19.04 18.32
N ASP A 45 -4.53 -18.66 18.78
CA ASP A 45 -5.41 -17.68 18.11
C ASP A 45 -5.51 -16.36 18.93
N SER A 46 -4.99 -16.39 20.17
CA SER A 46 -4.92 -15.23 21.04
C SER A 46 -3.70 -14.38 20.70
N TRP A 47 -3.91 -13.07 20.62
CA TRP A 47 -2.81 -12.14 20.38
C TRP A 47 -1.89 -11.98 21.60
N GLY A 48 -2.34 -12.32 22.82
CA GLY A 48 -1.53 -12.20 24.03
C GLY A 48 -0.88 -10.81 24.18
N GLY A 49 0.44 -10.78 24.39
CA GLY A 49 1.21 -9.52 24.48
C GLY A 49 1.32 -8.72 23.17
N LEU A 50 0.99 -9.32 22.02
CA LEU A 50 0.92 -8.61 20.74
C LEU A 50 -0.24 -7.60 20.74
N LEU A 51 -1.33 -7.91 21.46
CA LEU A 51 -2.48 -6.99 21.57
C LEU A 51 -2.04 -5.64 22.15
N GLU A 52 -1.27 -5.65 23.23
CA GLU A 52 -0.79 -4.43 23.88
C GLU A 52 0.10 -3.59 22.94
N LYS A 53 0.95 -4.25 22.14
CA LYS A 53 1.73 -3.59 21.09
C LYS A 53 0.85 -2.99 20.00
N GLU A 54 -0.21 -3.69 19.56
CA GLU A 54 -1.14 -3.17 18.54
C GLU A 54 -1.94 -1.97 19.05
N LEU A 55 -2.40 -2.00 20.30
CA LEU A 55 -3.19 -0.91 20.91
C LEU A 55 -2.42 0.42 21.00
N THR A 56 -1.09 0.39 20.93
CA THR A 56 -0.22 1.58 21.00
C THR A 56 0.23 2.10 19.63
N ARG A 57 -0.11 1.42 18.53
CA ARG A 57 0.31 1.85 17.18
C ARG A 57 -0.46 3.07 16.69
N ARG A 58 0.26 4.02 16.11
CA ARG A 58 -0.26 5.33 15.65
C ARG A 58 -1.42 5.25 14.63
N ASN A 59 -1.47 4.19 13.82
CA ASN A 59 -2.48 4.00 12.78
C ASN A 59 -3.50 2.90 13.14
N THR A 60 -3.45 2.40 14.37
CA THR A 60 -4.37 1.39 14.88
C THR A 60 -5.42 2.06 15.75
N PHE A 61 -6.66 1.63 15.58
CA PHE A 61 -7.84 2.19 16.23
C PHE A 61 -8.57 1.06 16.95
N THR A 62 -8.97 1.33 18.19
CA THR A 62 -9.71 0.35 18.99
C THR A 62 -11.03 0.94 19.43
N LEU A 63 -12.11 0.28 19.03
CA LEU A 63 -13.47 0.57 19.47
C LEU A 63 -13.90 -0.49 20.46
N TYR A 64 -14.62 -0.11 21.51
CA TYR A 64 -15.13 -1.05 22.50
C TYR A 64 -16.53 -0.68 22.96
N VAL A 65 -17.31 -1.69 23.36
CA VAL A 65 -18.67 -1.53 23.89
C VAL A 65 -18.66 -1.85 25.36
N THR A 66 -19.25 -0.96 26.16
CA THR A 66 -19.45 -1.18 27.60
C THR A 66 -20.91 -1.45 27.93
N THR A 67 -21.14 -2.17 29.04
CA THR A 67 -22.44 -2.31 29.69
C THR A 67 -22.30 -1.98 31.18
N THR A 68 -23.33 -1.39 31.76
CA THR A 68 -23.45 -1.26 33.22
C THR A 68 -23.95 -2.57 33.81
N LEU A 69 -23.22 -3.13 34.79
CA LEU A 69 -23.70 -4.26 35.57
C LEU A 69 -24.76 -3.80 36.59
N PRO A 70 -25.81 -4.60 36.86
CA PRO A 70 -26.65 -4.38 38.04
C PRO A 70 -25.78 -4.57 39.30
N SER A 71 -25.86 -3.65 40.27
CA SER A 71 -25.19 -3.81 41.55
C SER A 71 -25.72 -5.05 42.28
N LEU A 72 -24.82 -5.81 42.91
CA LEU A 72 -25.21 -6.87 43.85
C LEU A 72 -26.04 -6.27 45.00
N PRO A 73 -27.12 -6.93 45.45
CA PRO A 73 -27.92 -6.44 46.58
C PRO A 73 -27.07 -6.37 47.85
N SER A 74 -27.24 -5.27 48.58
CA SER A 74 -26.48 -4.85 49.77
C SER A 74 -26.73 -5.71 51.03
N SER A 75 -26.79 -7.05 50.90
CA SER A 75 -27.04 -7.95 52.03
C SER A 75 -25.80 -8.71 52.53
N ALA A 76 -24.60 -8.30 52.14
CA ALA A 76 -23.34 -8.98 52.49
C ALA A 76 -22.22 -8.05 52.98
N LEU A 77 -22.54 -6.95 53.68
CA LEU A 77 -21.54 -6.13 54.37
C LEU A 77 -21.86 -6.02 55.89
N PRO A 78 -20.88 -6.21 56.79
CA PRO A 78 -21.08 -6.01 58.21
C PRO A 78 -21.39 -4.54 58.51
N ALA A 79 -22.32 -4.31 59.43
CA ALA A 79 -22.70 -2.98 59.89
C ALA A 79 -21.52 -2.31 60.62
N ASN A 80 -20.77 -1.48 59.91
CA ASN A 80 -20.11 -0.26 60.40
C ASN A 80 -19.27 0.38 59.28
N ALA A 81 -19.90 1.19 58.43
CA ALA A 81 -19.21 2.20 57.64
C ALA A 81 -20.16 3.37 57.35
N THR A 82 -19.85 4.51 57.95
CA THR A 82 -20.55 5.79 57.80
C THR A 82 -20.23 6.43 56.44
N HIS A 83 -21.30 6.83 55.74
CA HIS A 83 -21.39 7.82 54.65
C HIS A 83 -20.22 8.03 53.67
N SER A 84 -20.31 7.36 52.52
CA SER A 84 -20.12 7.97 51.18
C SER A 84 -20.62 6.97 50.13
N SER A 85 -21.89 7.05 49.76
CA SER A 85 -22.49 6.24 48.71
C SER A 85 -22.30 6.92 47.36
N SER A 86 -21.11 6.84 46.78
CA SER A 86 -20.97 6.92 45.32
C SER A 86 -21.06 5.49 44.79
N VAL A 87 -22.16 5.19 44.07
CA VAL A 87 -22.29 3.91 43.35
C VAL A 87 -21.30 3.97 42.18
N THR A 88 -20.09 3.42 42.37
CA THR A 88 -19.16 3.16 41.28
C THR A 88 -19.74 2.05 40.41
N HIS A 89 -20.42 2.44 39.34
CA HIS A 89 -20.83 1.51 38.30
C HIS A 89 -19.55 0.98 37.64
N SER A 90 -19.25 -0.31 37.79
CA SER A 90 -18.13 -0.92 37.07
C SER A 90 -18.54 -1.11 35.61
N LEU A 91 -17.95 -0.31 34.72
CA LEU A 91 -18.11 -0.46 33.28
C LEU A 91 -17.42 -1.76 32.84
N LYS A 92 -18.20 -2.70 32.30
CA LYS A 92 -17.68 -3.96 31.77
C LYS A 92 -17.63 -3.91 30.25
N VAL A 93 -16.48 -4.20 29.67
CA VAL A 93 -16.32 -4.36 28.22
C VAL A 93 -16.96 -5.67 27.78
N VAL A 94 -17.83 -5.60 26.77
CA VAL A 94 -18.57 -6.77 26.23
C VAL A 94 -18.30 -7.03 24.75
N ALA A 95 -17.71 -6.07 24.05
CA ALA A 95 -17.29 -6.22 22.67
C ALA A 95 -16.16 -5.23 22.34
N TYR A 96 -15.34 -5.56 21.36
CA TYR A 96 -14.37 -4.61 20.77
C TYR A 96 -14.08 -4.93 19.31
N LEU A 97 -13.54 -3.94 18.63
CA LEU A 97 -13.06 -4.03 17.27
C LEU A 97 -11.72 -3.29 17.15
N ILE A 98 -10.77 -3.90 16.47
CA ILE A 98 -9.47 -3.31 16.15
C ILE A 98 -9.34 -3.19 14.64
N PHE A 99 -8.99 -2.00 14.17
CA PHE A 99 -8.70 -1.78 12.75
C PHE A 99 -7.49 -0.86 12.57
N THR A 100 -6.81 -1.03 11.44
CA THR A 100 -5.64 -0.24 11.06
C THR A 100 -5.94 0.49 9.76
N ALA A 101 -5.70 1.80 9.72
CA ALA A 101 -5.93 2.61 8.52
C ALA A 101 -4.62 3.18 7.98
N THR A 102 -4.22 2.77 6.77
CA THR A 102 -2.95 3.14 6.14
C THR A 102 -3.19 3.57 4.70
N GLY A 103 -2.88 4.83 4.37
CA GLY A 103 -3.17 5.38 3.04
C GLY A 103 -4.68 5.33 2.73
N LEU A 104 -5.03 4.72 1.60
CA LEU A 104 -6.42 4.52 1.18
C LEU A 104 -7.06 3.24 1.72
N VAL A 105 -6.37 2.42 2.49
CA VAL A 105 -6.88 1.10 2.89
C VAL A 105 -7.05 1.04 4.41
N CYS A 106 -8.21 0.54 4.84
CA CYS A 106 -8.47 0.13 6.20
C CYS A 106 -8.53 -1.39 6.28
N HIS A 107 -7.87 -1.99 7.26
CA HIS A 107 -8.00 -3.42 7.54
C HIS A 107 -8.58 -3.63 8.94
N ILE A 108 -9.71 -4.32 9.04
CA ILE A 108 -10.31 -4.72 10.33
C ILE A 108 -9.66 -6.02 10.75
N SER A 109 -8.76 -5.94 11.72
CA SER A 109 -7.97 -7.07 12.19
C SER A 109 -8.73 -7.97 13.15
N LYS A 110 -9.68 -7.42 13.93
CA LYS A 110 -10.45 -8.21 14.90
C LYS A 110 -11.80 -7.62 15.20
N VAL A 111 -12.82 -8.48 15.29
CA VAL A 111 -14.16 -8.15 15.78
C VAL A 111 -14.56 -9.18 16.82
N VAL A 112 -14.82 -8.75 18.04
CA VAL A 112 -15.09 -9.65 19.16
C VAL A 112 -16.33 -9.21 19.92
N VAL A 113 -17.22 -10.17 20.16
CA VAL A 113 -18.38 -10.03 21.03
C VAL A 113 -18.42 -11.24 21.95
N VAL A 114 -18.52 -11.00 23.27
CA VAL A 114 -18.61 -12.09 24.26
C VAL A 114 -19.84 -12.98 23.97
N PRO A 115 -19.76 -14.31 24.13
CA PRO A 115 -20.81 -15.25 23.76
C PRO A 115 -22.21 -14.87 24.27
N GLU A 116 -22.29 -14.38 25.50
CA GLU A 116 -23.54 -14.03 26.18
C GLU A 116 -24.22 -12.79 25.55
N MET A 117 -23.45 -11.96 24.84
CA MET A 117 -23.91 -10.71 24.23
C MET A 117 -24.01 -10.79 22.70
N ARG A 118 -23.81 -11.98 22.12
CA ARG A 118 -23.95 -12.20 20.67
C ARG A 118 -25.41 -12.08 20.23
N ARG A 119 -25.61 -11.78 18.94
CA ARG A 119 -26.94 -11.59 18.30
C ARG A 119 -27.77 -10.41 18.84
N GLN A 120 -27.14 -9.49 19.56
CA GLN A 120 -27.76 -8.23 20.01
C GLN A 120 -27.40 -7.02 19.12
N GLY A 121 -26.78 -7.24 17.96
CA GLY A 121 -26.38 -6.17 17.04
C GLY A 121 -25.03 -5.50 17.35
N LEU A 122 -24.34 -5.87 18.43
CA LEU A 122 -23.08 -5.23 18.84
C LEU A 122 -21.96 -5.32 17.79
N GLY A 123 -21.79 -6.49 17.17
CA GLY A 123 -20.79 -6.66 16.10
C GLY A 123 -21.08 -5.77 14.89
N ARG A 124 -22.36 -5.65 14.50
CA ARG A 124 -22.79 -4.73 13.43
C ARG A 124 -22.48 -3.28 13.77
N ALA A 125 -22.83 -2.85 14.99
CA ALA A 125 -22.61 -1.49 15.44
C ALA A 125 -21.12 -1.12 15.45
N LEU A 126 -20.25 -2.03 15.93
CA LEU A 126 -18.81 -1.84 15.89
C LEU A 126 -18.26 -1.71 14.47
N VAL A 127 -18.66 -2.59 13.55
CA VAL A 127 -18.17 -2.55 12.16
C VAL A 127 -18.66 -1.29 11.45
N GLN A 128 -19.92 -0.88 11.66
CA GLN A 128 -20.43 0.38 11.12
C GLN A 128 -19.67 1.59 11.64
N ALA A 129 -19.40 1.63 12.95
CA ALA A 129 -18.59 2.68 13.56
C ALA A 129 -17.16 2.72 12.98
N ALA A 130 -16.55 1.56 12.76
CA ALA A 130 -15.23 1.47 12.12
C ALA A 130 -15.25 1.99 10.68
N ILE A 131 -16.28 1.62 9.89
CA ILE A 131 -16.48 2.12 8.51
C ILE A 131 -16.61 3.64 8.51
N GLU A 132 -17.41 4.19 9.42
CA GLU A 132 -17.65 5.63 9.50
C GLU A 132 -16.38 6.39 9.86
N ILE A 133 -15.64 5.93 10.87
CA ILE A 133 -14.34 6.54 11.25
C ILE A 133 -13.33 6.42 10.11
N ALA A 134 -13.23 5.26 9.47
CA ALA A 134 -12.29 5.05 8.37
C ALA A 134 -12.60 5.96 7.18
N LYS A 135 -13.88 6.14 6.82
CA LYS A 135 -14.28 7.02 5.72
C LYS A 135 -14.13 8.50 6.08
N ASN A 136 -14.66 8.92 7.23
CA ASN A 136 -14.78 10.34 7.55
C ASN A 136 -13.48 10.93 8.12
N GLU A 137 -12.78 10.19 8.98
CA GLU A 137 -11.55 10.68 9.59
C GLU A 137 -10.29 10.33 8.79
N ARG A 138 -10.31 9.21 8.07
CA ARG A 138 -9.11 8.68 7.37
C ARG A 138 -9.23 8.70 5.85
N ARG A 139 -10.40 9.01 5.29
CA ARG A 139 -10.64 9.10 3.84
C ARG A 139 -10.19 7.84 3.10
N VAL A 140 -10.40 6.66 3.71
CA VAL A 140 -10.02 5.40 3.06
C VAL A 140 -10.95 5.12 1.87
N GLY A 141 -10.38 4.61 0.79
CA GLY A 141 -11.09 4.16 -0.41
C GLY A 141 -11.59 2.72 -0.32
N SER A 142 -10.95 1.88 0.50
CA SER A 142 -11.34 0.47 0.70
C SER A 142 -11.20 0.01 2.15
N ILE A 143 -12.00 -0.99 2.52
CA ILE A 143 -12.00 -1.62 3.85
C ILE A 143 -11.98 -3.13 3.66
N THR A 144 -10.99 -3.82 4.23
CA THR A 144 -10.83 -5.27 4.12
C THR A 144 -10.87 -5.94 5.49
N LEU A 145 -11.19 -7.23 5.51
CA LEU A 145 -11.16 -8.09 6.69
C LEU A 145 -11.00 -9.55 6.26
N HIS A 146 -10.51 -10.40 7.15
CA HIS A 146 -10.51 -11.85 6.95
C HIS A 146 -11.51 -12.53 7.90
N VAL A 147 -12.13 -13.60 7.42
CA VAL A 147 -13.09 -14.40 8.19
C VAL A 147 -12.93 -15.87 7.80
N ASP A 148 -12.96 -16.76 8.79
CA ASP A 148 -12.94 -18.20 8.53
C ASP A 148 -14.17 -18.61 7.71
N ALA A 149 -13.97 -19.46 6.71
CA ALA A 149 -15.02 -19.87 5.78
C ALA A 149 -16.19 -20.61 6.46
N ASP A 150 -15.96 -21.23 7.62
CA ASP A 150 -16.97 -21.92 8.42
C ASP A 150 -17.70 -20.98 9.41
N ASN A 151 -17.24 -19.74 9.57
CA ASN A 151 -17.86 -18.74 10.45
C ASN A 151 -19.06 -18.05 9.77
N THR A 152 -20.11 -18.83 9.56
CA THR A 152 -21.37 -18.41 8.91
C THR A 152 -22.01 -17.17 9.54
N ALA A 153 -21.88 -17.00 10.87
CA ALA A 153 -22.41 -15.84 11.58
C ALA A 153 -21.67 -14.54 11.22
N ALA A 154 -20.34 -14.59 11.13
CA ALA A 154 -19.53 -13.44 10.71
C ALA A 154 -19.71 -13.14 9.22
N LEU A 155 -19.73 -14.17 8.36
CA LEU A 155 -20.04 -14.02 6.94
C LEU A 155 -21.38 -13.32 6.72
N GLY A 156 -22.45 -13.78 7.38
CA GLY A 156 -23.78 -13.14 7.30
C GLY A 156 -23.78 -11.69 7.80
N LEU A 157 -22.99 -11.37 8.83
CA LEU A 157 -22.81 -10.01 9.32
C LEU A 157 -22.16 -9.13 8.24
N TYR A 158 -21.03 -9.54 7.68
CA TYR A 158 -20.25 -8.74 6.73
C TYR A 158 -20.99 -8.57 5.40
N SER A 159 -21.63 -9.62 4.87
CA SER A 159 -22.48 -9.51 3.69
C SER A 159 -23.64 -8.54 3.90
N SER A 160 -24.24 -8.50 5.09
CA SER A 160 -25.30 -7.52 5.41
C SER A 160 -24.80 -6.07 5.45
N LEU A 161 -23.49 -5.88 5.58
CA LEU A 161 -22.80 -4.59 5.55
C LEU A 161 -22.17 -4.31 4.18
N ARG A 162 -22.52 -5.09 3.15
CA ARG A 162 -22.05 -4.97 1.77
C ARG A 162 -20.56 -5.24 1.58
N PHE A 163 -19.96 -6.06 2.43
CA PHE A 163 -18.68 -6.67 2.10
C PHE A 163 -18.91 -7.76 1.04
N GLU A 164 -18.05 -7.77 0.03
CA GLU A 164 -18.02 -8.79 -1.02
C GLU A 164 -16.79 -9.68 -0.83
N SER A 165 -16.91 -10.95 -1.23
CA SER A 165 -15.80 -11.89 -1.18
C SER A 165 -14.91 -11.65 -2.40
N GLU A 166 -13.72 -11.10 -2.20
CA GLU A 166 -12.72 -10.93 -3.28
C GLU A 166 -11.99 -12.24 -3.57
N GLU A 167 -11.54 -12.96 -2.53
CA GLU A 167 -10.71 -14.15 -2.67
C GLU A 167 -10.92 -15.11 -1.49
N ILE A 168 -10.95 -16.42 -1.77
CA ILE A 168 -10.90 -17.46 -0.73
C ILE A 168 -9.45 -17.86 -0.58
N LEU A 169 -8.82 -17.41 0.51
CA LEU A 169 -7.47 -17.84 0.86
C LEU A 169 -7.55 -19.28 1.40
N GLU A 170 -6.93 -20.24 0.71
CA GLU A 170 -6.67 -21.56 1.31
C GLU A 170 -5.69 -21.36 2.47
N VAL A 171 -6.24 -21.24 3.68
CA VAL A 171 -5.44 -21.37 4.89
C VAL A 171 -4.99 -22.83 4.93
N ILE A 172 -3.72 -23.08 4.62
CA ILE A 172 -3.06 -24.36 4.96
C ILE A 172 -3.20 -24.49 6.47
N GLN A 173 -4.22 -25.23 6.92
CA GLN A 173 -4.35 -25.62 8.30
C GLN A 173 -3.09 -26.43 8.61
N ASN A 174 -2.20 -25.84 9.40
CA ASN A 174 -1.05 -26.53 9.95
C ASN A 174 -1.56 -27.56 10.96
N THR A 175 -2.13 -28.66 10.46
CA THR A 175 -2.41 -29.87 11.22
C THR A 175 -1.07 -30.48 11.60
N GLY A 176 -0.58 -30.15 12.79
CA GLY A 176 0.44 -30.93 13.50
C GLY A 176 1.86 -30.95 12.90
N SER A 177 2.19 -30.04 11.99
CA SER A 177 3.57 -29.83 11.54
C SER A 177 4.18 -28.67 12.33
N THR A 178 5.34 -28.87 12.94
CA THR A 178 6.29 -27.84 13.39
C THR A 178 6.82 -27.07 12.17
N SER A 179 5.94 -26.50 11.35
CA SER A 179 6.34 -25.72 10.19
C SER A 179 6.70 -24.31 10.65
N THR A 180 7.92 -23.90 10.37
CA THR A 180 8.38 -22.53 10.53
C THR A 180 7.62 -21.66 9.52
N ALA A 181 7.02 -20.56 9.97
CA ALA A 181 6.34 -19.63 9.07
C ALA A 181 7.40 -18.92 8.19
N GLU A 182 7.14 -18.76 6.89
CA GLU A 182 8.10 -18.09 6.01
C GLU A 182 7.75 -16.61 5.86
N MET A 183 8.73 -15.74 6.13
CA MET A 183 8.62 -14.30 5.92
C MET A 183 9.33 -13.90 4.63
N ARG A 184 8.69 -13.05 3.83
CA ARG A 184 9.28 -12.39 2.66
C ARG A 184 8.99 -10.90 2.74
N ILE A 185 10.00 -10.09 2.44
CA ILE A 185 9.89 -8.63 2.43
C ILE A 185 9.75 -8.17 1.00
N PHE A 186 8.74 -7.33 0.72
CA PHE A 186 8.59 -6.62 -0.55
C PHE A 186 8.81 -5.12 -0.33
N HIS A 187 10.04 -4.64 -0.56
CA HIS A 187 10.39 -3.24 -0.38
C HIS A 187 10.08 -2.43 -1.66
N CYS A 188 8.90 -1.83 -1.72
CA CYS A 188 8.41 -1.04 -2.87
C CYS A 188 8.19 0.43 -2.54
N ALA A 189 8.92 0.95 -1.55
CA ALA A 189 8.78 2.32 -1.07
C ALA A 189 10.05 3.11 -1.38
N TYR A 190 9.89 4.41 -1.66
CA TYR A 190 11.01 5.33 -1.71
C TYR A 190 10.59 6.70 -1.18
N PHE A 191 11.58 7.53 -0.84
CA PHE A 191 11.39 8.88 -0.33
C PHE A 191 12.30 9.87 -1.07
N GLU A 192 11.72 10.98 -1.51
CA GLU A 192 12.44 12.14 -2.03
C GLU A 192 12.43 13.24 -0.97
N SER A 193 13.60 13.54 -0.41
CA SER A 193 13.78 14.53 0.66
C SER A 193 13.69 15.97 0.18
N GLY A 194 13.97 16.21 -1.10
CA GLY A 194 14.20 17.56 -1.65
C GLY A 194 15.52 18.20 -1.21
N GLN A 195 16.37 17.47 -0.46
CA GLN A 195 17.67 17.95 0.05
C GLN A 195 18.86 17.51 -0.82
N GLY A 196 18.58 16.75 -1.88
CA GLY A 196 19.57 16.31 -2.86
C GLY A 196 19.77 14.79 -2.85
N ALA A 197 20.32 14.28 -3.96
CA ALA A 197 20.37 12.86 -4.24
C ALA A 197 21.24 12.04 -3.26
N VAL A 198 22.25 12.66 -2.64
CA VAL A 198 23.07 12.01 -1.59
C VAL A 198 22.25 11.72 -0.34
N GLU A 199 21.38 12.65 0.06
CA GLU A 199 20.51 12.47 1.22
C GLU A 199 19.40 11.46 0.90
N ASP A 200 18.88 11.48 -0.33
CA ASP A 200 17.92 10.47 -0.80
C ASP A 200 18.53 9.06 -0.75
N CYS A 201 19.78 8.88 -1.20
CA CYS A 201 20.55 7.65 -1.02
C CYS A 201 20.56 7.18 0.43
N ARG A 202 20.98 8.05 1.35
CA ARG A 202 21.08 7.73 2.77
C ARG A 202 19.72 7.33 3.36
N LEU A 203 18.66 8.10 3.08
CA LEU A 203 17.33 7.88 3.65
C LEU A 203 16.68 6.60 3.12
N ASN A 204 16.72 6.36 1.81
CA ASN A 204 16.15 5.15 1.22
C ASN A 204 16.89 3.89 1.68
N LEU A 205 18.23 3.94 1.77
CA LEU A 205 19.00 2.84 2.36
C LEU A 205 18.62 2.60 3.83
N THR A 206 18.46 3.67 4.61
CA THR A 206 18.04 3.57 6.01
C THR A 206 16.68 2.88 6.13
N MET A 207 15.72 3.21 5.25
CA MET A 207 14.40 2.60 5.25
C MET A 207 14.47 1.08 5.01
N LEU A 208 15.24 0.63 4.01
CA LEU A 208 15.41 -0.81 3.74
C LEU A 208 16.10 -1.52 4.92
N LYS A 209 17.21 -0.96 5.43
CA LYS A 209 17.96 -1.53 6.56
C LYS A 209 17.09 -1.74 7.78
N ASN A 210 16.31 -0.74 8.17
CA ASN A 210 15.43 -0.83 9.33
C ASN A 210 14.43 -1.98 9.23
N VAL A 211 13.88 -2.23 8.03
CA VAL A 211 12.93 -3.32 7.81
C VAL A 211 13.61 -4.68 7.84
N VAL A 212 14.74 -4.82 7.14
CA VAL A 212 15.48 -6.08 7.04
C VAL A 212 16.06 -6.49 8.40
N GLU A 213 16.75 -5.58 9.10
CA GLU A 213 17.38 -5.88 10.39
C GLU A 213 16.34 -6.17 11.47
N ALA A 214 15.19 -5.48 11.45
CA ALA A 214 14.08 -5.80 12.33
C ALA A 214 13.49 -7.18 12.04
N ALA A 215 13.35 -7.56 10.77
CA ALA A 215 12.88 -8.88 10.38
C ALA A 215 13.84 -9.99 10.80
N GLU A 216 15.15 -9.80 10.63
CA GLU A 216 16.17 -10.75 11.07
C GLU A 216 16.17 -10.95 12.60
N THR A 217 16.03 -9.85 13.35
CA THR A 217 15.92 -9.90 14.81
C THR A 217 14.69 -10.72 15.22
N ASN A 218 13.52 -10.43 14.65
CA ASN A 218 12.29 -11.16 14.98
C ASN A 218 12.30 -12.62 14.50
N ALA A 219 12.97 -12.92 13.39
CA ALA A 219 13.10 -14.28 12.89
C ALA A 219 13.95 -15.16 13.82
N SER A 220 14.91 -14.55 14.53
CA SER A 220 15.74 -15.26 15.52
C SER A 220 14.95 -15.62 16.79
N ASP A 221 13.94 -14.82 17.14
CA ASP A 221 13.15 -14.96 18.37
C ASP A 221 11.79 -15.66 18.19
N SER A 222 11.39 -15.97 16.96
CA SER A 222 10.06 -16.52 16.63
C SER A 222 10.15 -17.79 15.79
N ASN A 223 9.05 -18.54 15.69
CA ASN A 223 8.93 -19.67 14.74
C ASN A 223 8.72 -19.16 13.29
N THR A 224 9.40 -18.09 12.90
CA THR A 224 9.29 -17.44 11.58
C THR A 224 10.68 -17.28 10.99
N GLU A 225 10.89 -17.72 9.76
CA GLU A 225 12.16 -17.61 9.05
C GLU A 225 12.06 -16.57 7.94
N LEU A 226 12.95 -15.58 7.92
CA LEU A 226 13.10 -14.70 6.77
C LEU A 226 13.72 -15.49 5.62
N LYS A 227 12.99 -15.62 4.51
CA LYS A 227 13.40 -16.37 3.31
C LYS A 227 13.93 -15.48 2.20
N HIS A 228 13.28 -14.34 1.98
CA HIS A 228 13.57 -13.50 0.83
C HIS A 228 13.36 -12.01 1.10
N VAL A 229 14.23 -11.18 0.51
CA VAL A 229 14.09 -9.72 0.48
C VAL A 229 14.06 -9.24 -0.97
N PHE A 230 12.90 -8.77 -1.40
CA PHE A 230 12.69 -8.12 -2.69
C PHE A 230 12.86 -6.60 -2.55
N THR A 231 13.54 -5.96 -3.50
CA THR A 231 13.61 -4.50 -3.62
C THR A 231 13.14 -4.03 -5.00
N MET A 232 12.30 -2.99 -5.02
CA MET A 232 11.92 -2.31 -6.25
C MET A 232 13.01 -1.32 -6.67
N GLU A 233 13.46 -1.43 -7.92
CA GLU A 233 14.36 -0.48 -8.54
C GLU A 233 13.63 0.24 -9.69
N GLY A 234 14.28 0.42 -10.83
CA GLY A 234 13.70 1.02 -12.02
C GLY A 234 14.76 1.38 -13.04
N THR A 235 14.34 1.86 -14.21
CA THR A 235 15.28 2.22 -15.29
C THR A 235 16.20 3.41 -14.98
N LYS A 236 15.97 4.15 -13.87
CA LYS A 236 16.99 5.08 -13.34
C LYS A 236 18.31 4.38 -13.03
N TRP A 237 18.31 3.07 -12.81
CA TRP A 237 19.54 2.25 -12.75
C TRP A 237 20.47 2.53 -13.95
N TYR A 238 19.90 2.73 -15.13
CA TYR A 238 20.62 2.93 -16.40
C TYR A 238 20.92 4.40 -16.72
N GLY A 239 20.55 5.33 -15.83
CA GLY A 239 20.78 6.77 -16.04
C GLY A 239 19.63 7.49 -16.74
N GLN A 240 18.43 6.90 -16.79
CA GLN A 240 17.26 7.46 -17.47
C GLN A 240 16.93 8.91 -17.09
N GLN A 241 17.23 9.30 -15.86
CA GLN A 241 17.02 10.65 -15.32
C GLN A 241 17.82 11.76 -16.00
N PHE A 242 18.89 11.43 -16.74
CA PHE A 242 19.74 12.45 -17.38
C PHE A 242 19.19 12.94 -18.73
N LEU A 243 18.19 12.27 -19.30
CA LEU A 243 17.57 12.61 -20.59
C LEU A 243 18.54 12.69 -21.79
N GLU A 244 19.78 12.24 -21.62
CA GLU A 244 20.74 12.06 -22.71
C GLU A 244 20.40 10.78 -23.50
N PRO A 245 20.82 10.67 -24.77
CA PRO A 245 20.68 9.43 -25.52
C PRO A 245 21.35 8.27 -24.78
N LEU A 246 20.54 7.31 -24.34
CA LEU A 246 21.02 6.12 -23.64
C LEU A 246 21.16 4.94 -24.59
N LYS A 247 22.03 4.01 -24.21
CA LYS A 247 22.16 2.71 -24.88
C LYS A 247 20.89 1.88 -24.61
N THR A 248 19.99 1.85 -25.57
CA THR A 248 18.78 1.01 -25.57
C THR A 248 18.94 -0.18 -26.53
N PRO A 249 18.36 -1.36 -26.24
CA PRO A 249 17.60 -1.68 -25.02
C PRO A 249 18.50 -1.72 -23.77
N PHE A 250 17.95 -1.37 -22.61
CA PHE A 250 18.65 -1.54 -21.32
C PHE A 250 18.87 -3.02 -21.00
N ASN A 251 20.06 -3.39 -20.56
CA ASN A 251 20.40 -4.76 -20.17
C ASN A 251 20.85 -4.78 -18.71
N GLU A 252 20.52 -5.82 -17.94
CA GLU A 252 20.85 -5.90 -16.51
C GLU A 252 22.36 -5.95 -16.22
N ASN A 253 23.19 -6.21 -17.23
CA ASN A 253 24.65 -6.18 -17.17
C ASN A 253 25.25 -4.82 -17.59
N ASP A 254 24.44 -3.84 -17.97
CA ASP A 254 24.94 -2.49 -18.23
C ASP A 254 25.50 -1.88 -16.94
N GLY A 255 26.63 -1.18 -17.07
CA GLY A 255 27.37 -0.61 -15.94
C GLY A 255 26.61 0.51 -15.23
N ARG A 256 26.94 0.72 -13.95
CA ARG A 256 26.42 1.84 -13.16
C ARG A 256 26.89 3.17 -13.75
N HIS A 257 26.05 4.19 -13.66
CA HIS A 257 26.41 5.56 -14.05
C HIS A 257 27.10 6.31 -12.90
N ILE A 258 27.76 7.42 -13.23
CA ILE A 258 28.33 8.33 -12.23
C ILE A 258 27.21 9.08 -11.47
N GLY A 259 27.45 9.33 -10.18
CA GLY A 259 26.55 10.09 -9.31
C GLY A 259 25.72 9.23 -8.35
N PRO A 260 25.12 9.85 -7.31
CA PRO A 260 24.30 9.15 -6.32
C PRO A 260 23.04 8.55 -6.98
N ASN A 261 22.82 7.26 -6.73
CA ASN A 261 21.61 6.54 -7.10
C ASN A 261 21.30 5.52 -6.02
N PHE A 262 20.20 5.74 -5.30
CA PHE A 262 19.88 4.93 -4.14
C PHE A 262 19.65 3.46 -4.49
N TYR A 263 19.26 3.11 -5.72
CA TYR A 263 19.17 1.70 -6.15
C TYR A 263 20.49 0.95 -5.98
N TYR A 264 21.62 1.63 -6.22
CA TYR A 264 22.95 1.03 -6.07
C TYR A 264 23.22 0.68 -4.60
N ASP A 265 22.86 1.58 -3.69
CA ASP A 265 23.03 1.39 -2.26
C ASP A 265 22.11 0.29 -1.71
N LEU A 266 20.87 0.21 -2.20
CA LEU A 266 19.93 -0.86 -1.86
C LEU A 266 20.48 -2.23 -2.30
N GLU A 267 20.88 -2.34 -3.57
CA GLU A 267 21.40 -3.61 -4.11
C GLU A 267 22.73 -4.00 -3.45
N ASP A 268 23.63 -3.06 -3.20
CA ASP A 268 24.91 -3.32 -2.53
C ASP A 268 24.71 -3.79 -1.09
N TYR A 269 23.76 -3.21 -0.36
CA TYR A 269 23.41 -3.68 0.98
C TYR A 269 22.91 -5.13 0.95
N LEU A 270 21.97 -5.46 0.06
CA LEU A 270 21.44 -6.82 -0.04
C LEU A 270 22.53 -7.81 -0.44
N ARG A 271 23.33 -7.49 -1.47
CA ARG A 271 24.47 -8.32 -1.92
C ARG A 271 25.51 -8.51 -0.82
N SER A 272 25.79 -7.47 -0.04
CA SER A 272 26.73 -7.53 1.08
C SER A 272 26.20 -8.45 2.19
N ARG A 273 24.93 -8.29 2.59
CA ARG A 273 24.25 -9.15 3.59
C ARG A 273 24.21 -10.62 3.19
N THR A 274 23.91 -10.91 1.92
CA THR A 274 23.83 -12.29 1.41
C THR A 274 25.17 -12.82 0.91
N GLY A 275 26.26 -12.06 1.02
CA GLY A 275 27.59 -12.47 0.55
C GLY A 275 27.67 -12.74 -0.96
N THR A 276 26.84 -12.07 -1.76
CA THR A 276 26.85 -12.15 -3.24
C THR A 276 27.47 -10.91 -3.89
N LEU A 277 28.08 -10.03 -3.10
CA LEU A 277 28.84 -8.89 -3.62
C LEU A 277 30.18 -9.39 -4.17
N GLU A 278 30.42 -9.24 -5.47
CA GLU A 278 31.73 -9.49 -6.07
C GLU A 278 32.71 -8.38 -5.65
N ASN A 279 33.90 -8.77 -5.18
CA ASN A 279 34.96 -7.84 -4.77
C ASN A 279 35.55 -7.11 -6.00
N ASN A 280 34.82 -6.15 -6.56
CA ASN A 280 35.27 -5.35 -7.70
C ASN A 280 36.07 -4.10 -7.27
N GLY A 281 36.85 -4.22 -6.20
CA GLY A 281 37.81 -3.18 -5.77
C GLY A 281 37.20 -1.91 -5.19
N THR A 282 35.89 -1.86 -4.93
CA THR A 282 35.25 -0.73 -4.23
C THR A 282 35.19 -1.03 -2.74
N GLU A 283 36.26 -0.70 -2.02
CA GLU A 283 36.26 -0.64 -0.56
C GLU A 283 35.28 0.46 -0.11
N GLY A 284 34.07 0.08 0.29
CA GLY A 284 33.08 1.07 0.75
C GLY A 284 31.88 0.53 1.51
N ILE A 285 31.49 -0.72 1.26
CA ILE A 285 30.38 -1.36 2.01
C ILE A 285 30.85 -2.74 2.49
N THR A 286 31.94 -2.76 3.25
CA THR A 286 32.29 -3.91 4.09
C THR A 286 31.38 -3.87 5.32
N THR A 287 30.39 -4.77 5.39
CA THR A 287 29.77 -5.12 6.66
C THR A 287 30.77 -5.93 7.47
N THR A 288 31.69 -5.23 8.13
CA THR A 288 32.66 -5.83 9.04
C THR A 288 31.90 -6.51 10.19
N GLY A 289 32.00 -7.84 10.28
CA GLY A 289 31.61 -8.60 11.48
C GLY A 289 30.20 -9.21 11.51
N THR A 290 29.42 -9.22 10.43
CA THR A 290 28.12 -9.95 10.40
C THR A 290 28.21 -11.24 9.60
N SER A 291 27.64 -12.32 10.15
CA SER A 291 27.51 -13.60 9.45
C SER A 291 26.61 -13.45 8.23
N LYS A 292 26.96 -14.16 7.14
CA LYS A 292 26.17 -14.22 5.90
C LYS A 292 24.70 -14.53 6.21
N ALA A 293 23.80 -13.73 5.68
CA ALA A 293 22.37 -13.96 5.78
C ALA A 293 21.98 -15.30 5.11
N ALA A 294 21.02 -16.00 5.72
CA ALA A 294 20.48 -17.25 5.18
C ALA A 294 19.36 -17.02 4.13
N TRP A 295 18.83 -15.80 4.04
CA TRP A 295 17.82 -15.41 3.06
C TRP A 295 18.44 -14.99 1.72
N THR A 296 17.63 -14.99 0.66
CA THR A 296 18.02 -14.55 -0.69
C THR A 296 17.40 -13.21 -1.06
N TRP A 297 17.89 -12.57 -2.12
CA TRP A 297 17.30 -11.30 -2.59
C TRP A 297 16.95 -11.33 -4.06
N SER A 298 16.09 -10.41 -4.49
CA SER A 298 15.87 -10.12 -5.91
C SER A 298 15.46 -8.68 -6.10
N ALA A 299 15.61 -8.17 -7.34
CA ALA A 299 15.16 -6.84 -7.70
C ALA A 299 14.49 -6.82 -9.07
N LEU A 300 13.52 -5.93 -9.24
CA LEU A 300 12.89 -5.66 -10.54
C LEU A 300 13.11 -4.20 -10.95
N ARG A 301 13.41 -4.01 -12.23
CA ARG A 301 13.67 -2.71 -12.85
C ARG A 301 12.60 -2.41 -13.91
N PRO A 302 11.42 -1.93 -13.50
CA PRO A 302 10.38 -1.53 -14.45
C PRO A 302 10.72 -0.19 -15.11
N GLY A 303 10.17 0.02 -16.31
CA GLY A 303 9.93 1.35 -16.87
C GLY A 303 8.80 2.08 -16.12
N PRO A 304 8.10 3.05 -16.75
CA PRO A 304 6.97 3.71 -16.10
C PRO A 304 5.86 2.70 -15.79
N VAL A 305 5.46 2.67 -14.52
CA VAL A 305 4.41 1.76 -14.06
C VAL A 305 3.04 2.36 -14.36
N ILE A 306 2.17 1.55 -14.95
CA ILE A 306 0.79 1.89 -15.28
C ILE A 306 -0.12 1.09 -14.35
N GLY A 307 -0.90 1.79 -13.54
CA GLY A 307 -1.77 1.16 -12.57
C GLY A 307 -2.62 2.18 -11.83
N PHE A 308 -3.37 1.68 -10.86
CA PHE A 308 -4.21 2.49 -9.98
C PHE A 308 -3.45 2.83 -8.70
N SER A 309 -3.16 4.11 -8.49
CA SER A 309 -2.60 4.62 -7.24
C SER A 309 -3.01 6.07 -7.05
N THR A 310 -3.48 6.45 -5.87
CA THR A 310 -3.64 7.85 -5.49
C THR A 310 -2.52 8.22 -4.52
N GLY A 311 -1.69 9.20 -4.89
CA GLY A 311 -0.59 9.67 -4.04
C GLY A 311 0.75 8.97 -4.23
N SER A 312 0.92 8.18 -5.29
CA SER A 312 2.27 7.81 -5.77
C SER A 312 2.97 9.05 -6.34
N TYR A 313 4.25 9.22 -5.98
CA TYR A 313 5.11 10.29 -6.48
C TYR A 313 5.33 10.24 -8.00
N MET A 314 5.14 9.08 -8.63
CA MET A 314 5.33 8.86 -10.07
C MET A 314 4.10 8.15 -10.66
N SER A 315 3.11 8.93 -11.06
CA SER A 315 1.82 8.44 -11.54
C SER A 315 1.53 8.91 -12.97
N LEU A 316 2.00 8.15 -13.96
CA LEU A 316 1.83 8.53 -15.38
C LEU A 316 0.36 8.46 -15.81
N LEU A 317 -0.30 7.32 -15.59
CA LEU A 317 -1.67 7.11 -16.06
C LEU A 317 -2.69 8.07 -15.43
N PRO A 318 -2.72 8.29 -14.10
CA PRO A 318 -3.59 9.31 -13.52
C PRO A 318 -3.37 10.72 -14.09
N SER A 319 -2.12 11.09 -14.40
CA SER A 319 -1.81 12.40 -15.01
C SER A 319 -2.39 12.50 -16.44
N ILE A 320 -2.26 11.44 -17.24
CA ILE A 320 -2.90 11.34 -18.56
C ILE A 320 -4.43 11.41 -18.42
N ALA A 321 -4.99 10.76 -17.41
CA ALA A 321 -6.43 10.73 -17.16
C ALA A 321 -6.99 12.13 -16.87
N VAL A 322 -6.35 12.84 -15.95
CA VAL A 322 -6.71 14.23 -15.64
C VAL A 322 -6.55 15.13 -16.86
N TYR A 323 -5.45 14.99 -17.62
CA TYR A 323 -5.24 15.75 -18.85
C TYR A 323 -6.37 15.52 -19.89
N GLY A 324 -6.74 14.25 -20.14
CA GLY A 324 -7.81 13.89 -21.06
C GLY A 324 -9.18 14.42 -20.63
N CYS A 325 -9.50 14.34 -19.32
CA CYS A 325 -10.72 14.92 -18.76
C CYS A 325 -10.78 16.45 -18.91
N LEU A 326 -9.66 17.14 -18.68
CA LEU A 326 -9.58 18.60 -18.88
C LEU A 326 -9.75 18.98 -20.35
N CYS A 327 -9.13 18.24 -21.28
CA CYS A 327 -9.35 18.45 -22.71
C CYS A 327 -10.83 18.32 -23.08
N LYS A 328 -11.51 17.30 -22.54
CA LYS A 328 -12.94 17.07 -22.76
C LYS A 328 -13.80 18.21 -22.22
N GLU A 329 -13.58 18.60 -20.96
CA GLU A 329 -14.36 19.64 -20.29
C GLU A 329 -14.21 21.00 -21.00
N LEU A 330 -13.01 21.30 -21.51
CA LEU A 330 -12.71 22.55 -22.19
C LEU A 330 -13.03 22.52 -23.70
N GLY A 331 -13.50 21.40 -24.24
CA GLY A 331 -13.76 21.23 -25.67
C GLY A 331 -12.51 21.31 -26.56
N LEU A 332 -11.34 20.92 -26.03
CA LEU A 332 -10.04 20.98 -26.70
C LEU A 332 -9.67 19.65 -27.37
N GLU A 333 -8.84 19.72 -28.41
CA GLU A 333 -8.14 18.54 -28.92
C GLU A 333 -7.14 18.03 -27.87
N MET A 334 -7.04 16.71 -27.71
CA MET A 334 -6.04 16.09 -26.84
C MET A 334 -4.71 15.99 -27.59
N ARG A 335 -3.88 17.03 -27.50
CA ARG A 335 -2.54 17.08 -28.10
C ARG A 335 -1.52 16.41 -27.18
N PHE A 336 -0.55 15.69 -27.73
CA PHE A 336 0.54 15.13 -26.93
C PHE A 336 1.39 16.28 -26.37
N PRO A 337 1.47 16.50 -25.04
CA PRO A 337 2.05 17.72 -24.47
C PRO A 337 3.59 17.69 -24.40
N GLY A 338 4.23 16.77 -25.13
CA GLY A 338 5.67 16.51 -25.10
C GLY A 338 6.42 16.87 -26.39
N THR A 339 7.66 16.37 -26.49
CA THR A 339 8.49 16.55 -27.68
C THR A 339 8.06 15.63 -28.82
N ASN A 340 8.29 16.04 -30.08
CA ASN A 340 8.11 15.15 -31.24
C ASN A 340 9.00 13.91 -31.15
N ALA A 341 10.22 14.08 -30.63
CA ALA A 341 11.14 12.98 -30.37
C ALA A 341 10.48 11.89 -29.51
N ALA A 342 9.94 12.26 -28.35
CA ALA A 342 9.23 11.33 -27.47
C ALA A 342 7.97 10.75 -28.13
N TYR A 343 7.23 11.58 -28.87
CA TYR A 343 5.98 11.16 -29.51
C TYR A 343 6.18 9.99 -30.48
N THR A 344 7.28 10.04 -31.23
CA THR A 344 7.62 9.01 -32.22
C THR A 344 8.62 7.98 -31.70
N ALA A 345 9.17 8.08 -30.50
CA ALA A 345 10.19 7.13 -30.01
C ALA A 345 9.57 5.81 -29.51
N PRO A 346 10.28 4.66 -29.59
CA PRO A 346 9.84 3.42 -28.97
C PRO A 346 9.85 3.55 -27.44
N MET A 347 8.80 3.05 -26.81
CA MET A 347 8.62 3.12 -25.36
C MET A 347 8.05 1.81 -24.81
N GLU A 348 8.44 1.51 -23.58
CA GLU A 348 7.84 0.47 -22.74
C GLU A 348 7.05 1.09 -21.58
N VAL A 349 6.09 0.33 -21.06
CA VAL A 349 5.51 0.53 -19.73
C VAL A 349 5.39 -0.81 -19.02
N CYS A 350 5.10 -0.77 -17.72
CA CYS A 350 4.88 -1.96 -16.91
C CYS A 350 3.53 -1.86 -16.20
N ASN A 351 2.60 -2.77 -16.50
CA ASN A 351 1.33 -2.91 -15.81
C ASN A 351 1.62 -3.36 -14.37
N ALA A 352 1.00 -2.67 -13.41
CA ALA A 352 1.17 -2.96 -11.99
C ALA A 352 0.82 -4.41 -11.62
N ASP A 353 -0.12 -5.06 -12.33
CA ASP A 353 -0.51 -6.44 -12.07
C ASP A 353 0.59 -7.41 -12.51
N VAL A 354 1.14 -7.22 -13.72
CA VAL A 354 2.29 -8.00 -14.24
C VAL A 354 3.50 -7.82 -13.32
N LEU A 355 3.71 -6.60 -12.83
CA LEU A 355 4.77 -6.30 -11.88
C LEU A 355 4.58 -7.07 -10.57
N ALA A 356 3.37 -7.08 -10.01
CA ALA A 356 3.05 -7.81 -8.80
C ALA A 356 3.24 -9.33 -8.95
N GLU A 357 2.78 -9.90 -10.07
CA GLU A 357 3.01 -11.33 -10.40
C GLU A 357 4.50 -11.65 -10.48
N ALA A 358 5.27 -10.79 -11.14
CA ALA A 358 6.72 -10.96 -11.24
C ALA A 358 7.41 -10.84 -9.89
N MET A 359 6.98 -9.93 -9.01
CA MET A 359 7.50 -9.79 -7.65
C MET A 359 7.36 -11.11 -6.89
N VAL A 360 6.18 -11.74 -6.96
CA VAL A 360 5.94 -13.05 -6.34
C VAL A 360 6.84 -14.11 -6.98
N PHE A 361 6.93 -14.13 -8.31
CA PHE A 361 7.77 -15.08 -9.04
C PHE A 361 9.25 -15.00 -8.63
N VAL A 362 9.86 -13.81 -8.63
CA VAL A 362 11.28 -13.66 -8.31
C VAL A 362 11.60 -13.95 -6.84
N SER A 363 10.59 -13.83 -5.96
CA SER A 363 10.71 -14.10 -4.52
C SER A 363 10.49 -15.56 -4.13
N THR A 364 10.07 -16.40 -5.09
CA THR A 364 9.71 -17.81 -4.85
C THR A 364 10.42 -18.79 -5.79
N THR A 365 11.15 -18.27 -6.78
CA THR A 365 11.82 -19.09 -7.80
C THR A 365 13.32 -19.18 -7.56
N PRO A 366 13.90 -20.38 -7.37
CA PRO A 366 15.34 -20.55 -7.15
C PRO A 366 16.22 -19.93 -8.26
N ALA A 367 15.78 -19.98 -9.52
CA ALA A 367 16.51 -19.38 -10.65
C ALA A 367 16.58 -17.85 -10.62
N ALA A 368 15.74 -17.20 -9.80
CA ALA A 368 15.68 -15.76 -9.62
C ALA A 368 16.43 -15.25 -8.39
N GLU A 369 16.95 -16.16 -7.56
CA GLU A 369 17.66 -15.79 -6.33
C GLU A 369 18.95 -15.01 -6.60
N ASN A 370 19.14 -13.97 -5.80
CA ASN A 370 20.28 -13.06 -5.77
C ASN A 370 20.54 -12.35 -7.10
N ARG A 371 19.46 -11.93 -7.77
CA ARG A 371 19.50 -11.34 -9.11
C ARG A 371 18.52 -10.19 -9.26
N ALA A 372 18.94 -9.18 -10.02
CA ALA A 372 18.07 -8.14 -10.55
C ALA A 372 17.59 -8.49 -11.97
N PHE A 373 16.37 -8.09 -12.34
CA PHE A 373 15.76 -8.34 -13.64
C PHE A 373 15.05 -7.10 -14.18
N ASN A 374 15.13 -6.89 -15.49
CA ASN A 374 14.26 -5.97 -16.19
C ASN A 374 12.85 -6.57 -16.34
N ILE A 375 11.85 -5.69 -16.31
CA ILE A 375 10.46 -6.07 -16.53
C ILE A 375 9.69 -4.98 -17.27
N ASN A 376 8.84 -5.41 -18.19
CA ASN A 376 7.87 -4.59 -18.91
C ASN A 376 6.66 -5.46 -19.27
N ASN A 377 5.71 -4.90 -20.00
CA ASN A 377 4.51 -5.63 -20.44
C ASN A 377 4.77 -6.75 -21.45
N GLY A 378 5.95 -6.80 -22.05
CA GLY A 378 6.31 -7.76 -23.09
C GLY A 378 6.26 -7.19 -24.51
N ASP A 379 5.67 -6.00 -24.67
CA ASP A 379 5.57 -5.23 -25.90
C ASP A 379 6.33 -3.89 -25.82
N PHE A 380 6.39 -3.20 -26.97
CA PHE A 380 6.83 -1.81 -27.08
C PHE A 380 5.85 -1.06 -27.98
N PHE A 381 5.62 0.21 -27.67
CA PHE A 381 4.70 1.06 -28.43
C PHE A 381 5.34 2.42 -28.73
N ARG A 382 4.65 3.22 -29.54
CA ARG A 382 4.94 4.64 -29.75
C ARG A 382 3.72 5.46 -29.35
N TRP A 383 3.94 6.66 -28.82
CA TRP A 383 2.83 7.53 -28.42
C TRP A 383 1.97 7.94 -29.62
N ASP A 384 2.53 8.03 -30.82
CA ASP A 384 1.76 8.28 -32.05
C ASP A 384 0.69 7.22 -32.37
N GLN A 385 0.87 5.98 -31.91
CA GLN A 385 -0.09 4.88 -32.05
C GLN A 385 -1.09 4.82 -30.89
N VAL A 386 -0.63 5.08 -29.67
CA VAL A 386 -1.46 4.93 -28.46
C VAL A 386 -2.27 6.19 -28.15
N TRP A 387 -1.69 7.38 -28.34
CA TRP A 387 -2.33 8.64 -27.98
C TRP A 387 -3.66 8.90 -28.70
N PRO A 388 -3.83 8.59 -30.01
CA PRO A 388 -5.12 8.70 -30.68
C PRO A 388 -6.19 7.80 -30.07
N ARG A 389 -5.83 6.57 -29.67
CA ARG A 389 -6.74 5.61 -29.01
C ARG A 389 -7.19 6.14 -27.64
N LEU A 390 -6.27 6.75 -26.88
CA LEU A 390 -6.60 7.39 -25.61
C LEU A 390 -7.56 8.56 -25.81
N ALA A 391 -7.29 9.45 -26.77
CA ALA A 391 -8.16 10.58 -27.09
C ALA A 391 -9.58 10.12 -27.47
N GLU A 392 -9.69 9.09 -28.32
CA GLU A 392 -10.96 8.46 -28.68
C GLU A 392 -11.71 7.95 -27.45
N TRP A 393 -11.03 7.28 -26.51
CA TRP A 393 -11.64 6.81 -25.27
C TRP A 393 -12.20 7.95 -24.40
N PHE A 394 -11.52 9.10 -24.33
CA PHE A 394 -12.07 10.29 -23.66
C PHE A 394 -13.24 10.91 -24.42
N GLY A 395 -13.43 10.57 -25.70
CA GLY A 395 -14.43 11.18 -26.59
C GLY A 395 -13.98 12.53 -27.14
N VAL A 396 -12.67 12.72 -27.32
CA VAL A 396 -12.07 13.96 -27.86
C VAL A 396 -11.20 13.64 -29.07
N LYS A 397 -11.00 14.62 -29.94
CA LYS A 397 -10.13 14.46 -31.11
C LYS A 397 -8.65 14.55 -30.69
N ALA A 398 -7.81 13.65 -31.20
CA ALA A 398 -6.37 13.81 -31.09
C ALA A 398 -5.88 14.92 -32.03
N GLY A 399 -5.09 15.86 -31.50
CA GLY A 399 -4.42 16.89 -32.29
C GLY A 399 -2.94 16.57 -32.51
N PRO A 400 -2.23 17.33 -33.38
CA PRO A 400 -0.79 17.18 -33.54
C PRO A 400 -0.06 17.43 -32.20
N PRO A 401 1.09 16.79 -31.95
CA PRO A 401 1.89 17.03 -30.75
C PRO A 401 2.20 18.52 -30.57
N LEU A 402 2.16 18.96 -29.32
CA LEU A 402 2.48 20.33 -28.95
C LEU A 402 3.32 20.29 -27.69
N LYS A 403 4.62 20.58 -27.83
CA LYS A 403 5.52 20.70 -26.68
C LYS A 403 5.05 21.85 -25.79
N VAL A 404 4.52 21.50 -24.63
CA VAL A 404 4.27 22.45 -23.55
C VAL A 404 5.61 22.69 -22.84
N GLY A 405 5.87 23.93 -22.40
CA GLY A 405 7.10 24.28 -21.68
C GLY A 405 7.17 23.59 -20.31
N ASP A 406 6.92 24.32 -19.23
CA ASP A 406 6.74 23.69 -17.93
C ASP A 406 5.30 23.16 -17.81
N LEU A 407 5.14 21.84 -17.99
CA LEU A 407 3.83 21.19 -17.87
C LEU A 407 3.22 21.37 -16.47
N THR A 408 4.05 21.43 -15.42
CA THR A 408 3.57 21.63 -14.04
C THR A 408 2.98 23.01 -13.88
N GLN A 409 3.67 24.04 -14.38
CA GLN A 409 3.18 25.41 -14.35
C GLN A 409 1.87 25.55 -15.14
N VAL A 410 1.84 25.06 -16.37
CA VAL A 410 0.66 25.20 -17.25
C VAL A 410 -0.54 24.44 -16.69
N MET A 411 -0.37 23.18 -16.29
CA MET A 411 -1.47 22.37 -15.76
C MET A 411 -1.89 22.79 -14.35
N GLY A 412 -1.04 23.50 -13.61
CA GLY A 412 -1.37 24.10 -12.32
C GLY A 412 -2.52 25.11 -12.41
N GLU A 413 -2.58 25.88 -13.51
CA GLU A 413 -3.63 26.89 -13.74
C GLU A 413 -5.03 26.29 -13.96
N TYR A 414 -5.12 24.99 -14.28
CA TYR A 414 -6.39 24.30 -14.55
C TYR A 414 -6.98 23.59 -13.33
N LYS A 415 -6.40 23.77 -12.15
CA LYS A 415 -6.89 23.15 -10.91
C LYS A 415 -8.37 23.45 -10.66
N TYR A 416 -8.82 24.70 -10.90
CA TYR A 416 -10.21 25.10 -10.68
C TYR A 416 -11.20 24.34 -11.59
N VAL A 417 -10.78 23.98 -12.82
CA VAL A 417 -11.59 23.19 -13.74
C VAL A 417 -11.75 21.76 -13.22
N TRP A 418 -10.66 21.19 -12.70
CA TRP A 418 -10.68 19.87 -12.08
C TRP A 418 -11.58 19.83 -10.84
N GLU A 419 -11.52 20.85 -9.99
CA GLU A 419 -12.38 20.96 -8.81
C GLU A 419 -13.87 21.01 -9.19
N GLY A 420 -14.22 21.72 -10.27
CA GLY A 420 -15.57 21.71 -10.84
C GLY A 420 -16.00 20.33 -11.33
N LEU A 421 -15.11 19.58 -12.00
CA LEU A 421 -15.38 18.20 -12.41
C LEU A 421 -15.62 17.27 -11.22
N VAL A 422 -14.82 17.41 -10.16
CA VAL A 422 -14.97 16.64 -8.92
C VAL A 422 -16.35 16.85 -8.31
N GLU A 423 -16.81 18.10 -8.21
CA GLU A 423 -18.13 18.44 -7.68
C GLU A 423 -19.26 17.93 -8.59
N ASN A 424 -19.19 18.22 -9.89
CA ASN A 424 -20.26 17.90 -10.85
C ASN A 424 -20.47 16.40 -11.04
N HIS A 425 -19.41 15.60 -10.96
CA HIS A 425 -19.47 14.15 -11.17
C HIS A 425 -19.47 13.34 -9.86
N GLY A 426 -19.39 14.01 -8.70
CA GLY A 426 -19.31 13.35 -7.40
C GLY A 426 -18.11 12.41 -7.30
N LEU A 427 -16.95 12.88 -7.74
CA LEU A 427 -15.68 12.15 -7.69
C LEU A 427 -15.13 12.11 -6.27
N ASN A 428 -14.21 11.19 -6.02
CA ASN A 428 -13.47 11.17 -4.76
C ASN A 428 -12.62 12.45 -4.64
N ASP A 429 -12.67 13.10 -3.47
CA ASP A 429 -11.90 14.29 -3.12
C ASP A 429 -10.40 13.97 -2.92
N THR A 430 -9.75 13.58 -4.02
CA THR A 430 -8.30 13.37 -4.10
C THR A 430 -7.65 14.71 -4.47
N PRO A 431 -6.70 15.23 -3.69
CA PRO A 431 -6.01 16.47 -4.02
C PRO A 431 -5.39 16.41 -5.41
N TYR A 432 -5.63 17.44 -6.23
CA TYR A 432 -5.19 17.52 -7.62
C TYR A 432 -3.68 17.21 -7.78
N GLU A 433 -2.86 17.76 -6.89
CA GLU A 433 -1.41 17.62 -6.90
C GLU A 433 -0.93 16.21 -6.51
N LYS A 434 -1.79 15.43 -5.82
CA LYS A 434 -1.52 14.02 -5.49
C LYS A 434 -2.03 13.06 -6.56
N LEU A 435 -2.98 13.49 -7.36
CA LEU A 435 -3.55 12.70 -8.44
C LEU A 435 -2.71 12.83 -9.71
N ALA A 436 -2.36 14.06 -10.11
CA ALA A 436 -1.60 14.32 -11.32
C ALA A 436 -0.17 14.78 -11.00
N THR A 437 0.80 13.94 -11.35
CA THR A 437 2.23 14.20 -11.18
C THR A 437 2.80 14.80 -12.47
N TRP A 438 2.48 16.07 -12.74
CA TRP A 438 2.84 16.78 -13.99
C TRP A 438 4.33 16.77 -14.31
N LYS A 439 5.17 16.94 -13.29
CA LYS A 439 6.63 16.87 -13.43
C LYS A 439 7.08 15.52 -14.00
N PHE A 440 6.50 14.43 -13.53
CA PHE A 440 6.83 13.08 -14.00
C PHE A 440 6.30 12.83 -15.41
N MET A 441 5.06 13.23 -15.70
CA MET A 441 4.50 13.15 -17.06
C MET A 441 5.33 13.94 -18.07
N GLY A 442 5.71 15.18 -17.72
CA GLY A 442 6.57 16.04 -18.56
C GLY A 442 7.94 15.42 -18.81
N PHE A 443 8.54 14.78 -17.80
CA PHE A 443 9.79 14.03 -17.94
C PHE A 443 9.65 12.86 -18.93
N VAL A 444 8.64 12.01 -18.76
CA VAL A 444 8.38 10.86 -19.66
C VAL A 444 8.13 11.34 -21.10
N PHE A 445 7.45 12.48 -21.27
CA PHE A 445 7.13 13.03 -22.59
C PHE A 445 8.23 13.92 -23.19
N SER A 446 9.38 14.01 -22.52
CA SER A 446 10.57 14.71 -23.01
C SER A 446 11.68 13.75 -23.41
N MET A 447 11.40 12.46 -23.45
CA MET A 447 12.36 11.42 -23.79
C MET A 447 13.04 11.61 -25.16
N PRO A 448 14.33 11.26 -25.28
CA PRO A 448 15.06 11.35 -26.54
C PRO A 448 14.60 10.29 -27.55
N GLU A 449 14.98 10.49 -28.82
CA GLU A 449 14.64 9.59 -29.94
C GLU A 449 15.20 8.17 -29.79
N SER A 450 16.22 7.97 -28.94
CA SER A 450 16.77 6.65 -28.59
C SER A 450 15.74 5.74 -27.92
N GLY A 451 14.62 6.30 -27.45
CA GLY A 451 13.53 5.56 -26.81
C GLY A 451 13.80 5.18 -25.36
N TRP A 452 12.82 4.49 -24.79
CA TRP A 452 12.83 3.97 -23.42
C TRP A 452 12.38 2.52 -23.46
N PHE A 453 13.30 1.57 -23.51
CA PHE A 453 12.92 0.16 -23.48
C PHE A 453 14.05 -0.73 -22.96
N SER A 454 13.64 -1.82 -22.32
CA SER A 454 14.50 -2.75 -21.61
C SER A 454 14.44 -4.13 -22.26
N ASN A 455 15.59 -4.83 -22.25
CA ASN A 455 15.67 -6.23 -22.64
C ASN A 455 15.19 -7.10 -21.48
N THR A 456 14.13 -7.89 -21.70
CA THR A 456 13.53 -8.77 -20.67
C THR A 456 13.85 -10.26 -20.87
N VAL A 457 14.75 -10.59 -21.79
CA VAL A 457 15.12 -11.99 -22.08
C VAL A 457 15.65 -12.72 -20.84
N LYS A 458 16.35 -12.01 -19.93
CA LYS A 458 16.86 -12.60 -18.69
C LYS A 458 15.74 -13.13 -17.80
N LEU A 459 14.68 -12.34 -17.59
CA LEU A 459 13.52 -12.73 -16.78
C LEU A 459 12.72 -13.86 -17.45
N ARG A 460 12.55 -13.80 -18.78
CA ARG A 460 11.88 -14.86 -19.56
C ARG A 460 12.63 -16.19 -19.45
N LYS A 461 13.97 -16.17 -19.55
CA LYS A 461 14.83 -17.35 -19.38
C LYS A 461 14.82 -17.90 -17.96
N ALA A 462 14.51 -17.07 -16.96
CA ALA A 462 14.32 -17.53 -15.58
C ALA A 462 12.98 -18.27 -15.39
N GLY A 463 12.04 -18.15 -16.34
CA GLY A 463 10.76 -18.87 -16.36
C GLY A 463 9.52 -17.98 -16.22
N PHE A 464 9.67 -16.66 -16.18
CA PHE A 464 8.50 -15.76 -16.09
C PHE A 464 7.91 -15.48 -17.46
N HIS A 465 6.63 -15.79 -17.63
CA HIS A 465 5.90 -15.65 -18.89
C HIS A 465 4.69 -14.72 -18.82
N GLY A 466 4.49 -13.99 -17.71
CA GLY A 466 3.38 -13.04 -17.53
C GLY A 466 3.49 -11.75 -18.35
N MET A 467 4.62 -11.51 -19.02
CA MET A 467 4.84 -10.34 -19.89
C MET A 467 4.18 -10.55 -21.27
N VAL A 468 2.85 -10.56 -21.28
CA VAL A 468 2.01 -10.79 -22.47
C VAL A 468 0.87 -9.76 -22.58
N VAL A 469 1.09 -8.55 -22.07
CA VAL A 469 0.08 -7.49 -21.99
C VAL A 469 0.29 -6.47 -23.12
N ASP A 470 -0.78 -6.09 -23.82
CA ASP A 470 -0.75 -4.95 -24.74
C ASP A 470 -0.80 -3.65 -23.94
N SER A 471 0.21 -2.80 -24.11
CA SER A 471 0.37 -1.57 -23.34
C SER A 471 -0.75 -0.56 -23.59
N GLY A 472 -1.27 -0.46 -24.82
CA GLY A 472 -2.36 0.46 -25.16
C GLY A 472 -3.69 0.01 -24.56
N GLU A 473 -4.02 -1.28 -24.66
CA GLU A 473 -5.21 -1.88 -24.05
C GLU A 473 -5.15 -1.79 -22.52
N SER A 474 -4.00 -2.09 -21.92
CA SER A 474 -3.79 -1.98 -20.48
C SER A 474 -4.00 -0.56 -19.96
N MET A 475 -3.53 0.47 -20.66
CA MET A 475 -3.81 1.86 -20.27
C MET A 475 -5.32 2.15 -20.25
N ILE A 476 -6.05 1.72 -21.27
CA ILE A 476 -7.51 1.91 -21.34
C ILE A 476 -8.23 1.15 -20.21
N GLU A 477 -7.86 -0.11 -19.95
CA GLU A 477 -8.41 -0.91 -18.86
C GLU A 477 -8.19 -0.24 -17.48
N LYS A 478 -7.00 0.33 -17.26
CA LYS A 478 -6.69 1.04 -16.02
C LYS A 478 -7.38 2.41 -15.95
N LEU A 479 -7.66 3.08 -17.07
CA LEU A 479 -8.54 4.26 -17.11
C LEU A 479 -9.98 3.90 -16.72
N GLU A 480 -10.52 2.78 -17.20
CA GLU A 480 -11.82 2.27 -16.74
C GLU A 480 -11.82 1.96 -15.25
N THR A 481 -10.69 1.47 -14.72
CA THR A 481 -10.55 1.25 -13.27
C THR A 481 -10.59 2.56 -12.49
N LEU A 482 -9.94 3.63 -12.96
CA LEU A 482 -10.03 4.97 -12.37
C LEU A 482 -11.48 5.50 -12.40
N ARG A 483 -12.20 5.30 -13.52
CA ARG A 483 -13.61 5.68 -13.66
C ARG A 483 -14.52 4.92 -12.70
N ARG A 484 -14.38 3.59 -12.62
CA ARG A 484 -15.17 2.74 -11.69
C ARG A 484 -15.01 3.17 -10.23
N HIS A 485 -13.81 3.61 -9.85
CA HIS A 485 -13.51 4.11 -8.51
C HIS A 485 -13.84 5.59 -8.31
N LYS A 486 -14.47 6.25 -9.28
CA LYS A 486 -14.81 7.68 -9.26
C LYS A 486 -13.59 8.58 -9.00
N ILE A 487 -12.43 8.22 -9.53
CA ILE A 487 -11.25 9.08 -9.53
C ILE A 487 -11.32 10.08 -10.70
N ILE A 488 -11.91 9.63 -11.81
CA ILE A 488 -12.22 10.45 -12.99
C ILE A 488 -13.71 10.24 -13.35
N PRO A 489 -14.34 11.17 -14.10
CA PRO A 489 -15.68 10.98 -14.66
C PRO A 489 -15.78 9.77 -15.59
#